data_AF-X1QWE5-F1
#
_entry.id   AF-X1QWE5-F1
#
_cell.length_a   1.000
_cell.length_b   1.000
_cell.length_c   1.000
_cell.angle_alpha   90.00
_cell.angle_beta   90.00
_cell.angle_gamma   90.00
#
_symmetry.space_group_name_H-M   'P 1'
#
loop_
_entity.id
_entity.type
_entity.pdbx_description
1 polymer ?
#
loop_
_entity_poly.entity_id
_entity_poly.type
_entity_poly.pdbx_seq_one_letter_code
_entity_poly.pdbx_strand_id
1 'polypeptide(L)' 'MFIRVKTSNKGATKYVQIVQSIRKGERVTQKIIRHIGVAYDEDELEKLKLL' A
#
# COMPACT_ATOMS: atom_id res chain seq x y z
N MET A 1 8.64 1.41 8.46
CA MET A 1 7.90 0.95 7.26
C MET A 1 6.52 0.49 7.69
N PHE A 2 5.52 0.64 6.84
CA PHE A 2 4.15 0.15 7.07
C PHE A 2 3.46 -0.20 5.76
N ILE A 3 2.40 -0.98 5.84
CA ILE A 3 1.58 -1.38 4.69
C ILE A 3 0.59 -0.25 4.38
N ARG A 4 0.57 0.20 3.12
CA ARG A 4 -0.41 1.14 2.59
C ARG A 4 -1.30 0.42 1.58
N VAL A 5 -2.62 0.51 1.78
CA VAL A 5 -3.62 0.02 0.84
C VAL A 5 -4.17 1.22 0.08
N LYS A 6 -4.03 1.22 -1.24
CA LYS A 6 -4.55 2.28 -2.12
C LYS A 6 -5.66 1.73 -3.01
N THR A 7 -6.85 2.30 -2.90
CA THR A 7 -7.97 1.97 -3.78
C THR A 7 -7.83 2.66 -5.13
N SER A 8 -8.12 1.95 -6.22
CA SER A 8 -8.14 2.47 -7.59
C SER A 8 -9.45 2.10 -8.30
N ASN A 9 -9.66 2.66 -9.49
CA ASN A 9 -10.77 2.34 -10.39
C ASN A 9 -12.14 2.34 -9.69
N LYS A 10 -12.45 3.42 -8.95
CA LYS A 10 -13.70 3.59 -8.19
C LYS A 10 -14.00 2.47 -7.17
N GLY A 11 -12.98 1.78 -6.63
CA GLY A 11 -13.19 0.72 -5.64
C GLY A 11 -12.91 -0.68 -6.15
N ALA A 12 -12.76 -0.86 -7.46
CA ALA A 12 -12.63 -2.20 -8.06
C ALA A 12 -11.31 -2.91 -7.72
N THR A 13 -10.26 -2.17 -7.39
CA THR A 13 -8.95 -2.77 -7.06
C THR A 13 -8.28 -2.06 -5.89
N LYS A 14 -7.58 -2.84 -5.06
CA LYS A 14 -6.81 -2.36 -3.91
C LYS A 14 -5.34 -2.74 -4.09
N TYR A 15 -4.47 -1.75 -4.19
CA TYR A 15 -3.02 -1.95 -4.30
C TYR A 15 -2.39 -2.00 -2.91
N VAL A 16 -1.67 -3.08 -2.61
CA VAL A 16 -0.99 -3.28 -1.32
C VAL A 16 0.50 -3.00 -1.51
N GLN A 17 1.02 -2.04 -0.74
CA GLN A 17 2.38 -1.53 -0.91
C GLN A 17 3.07 -1.39 0.45
N ILE A 18 4.35 -1.73 0.51
CA ILE A 18 5.18 -1.38 1.67
C ILE A 18 5.78 -0.01 1.43
N VAL A 19 5.47 0.91 2.33
CA VAL A 19 5.97 2.28 2.29
C VAL A 19 6.80 2.59 3.53
N GLN A 20 7.67 3.59 3.40
CA GLN A 20 8.34 4.19 4.54
C GLN A 20 8.10 5.69 4.57
N SER A 21 7.95 6.24 5.76
CA SER A 21 7.99 7.67 5.97
C SER A 21 9.44 8.13 5.91
N ILE A 22 9.71 9.12 5.06
CA ILE A 22 10.99 9.81 4.96
C ILE A 22 10.75 11.29 5.21
N ARG A 23 11.59 11.90 6.05
CA ARG A 23 11.55 13.33 6.30
C ARG A 23 12.41 14.04 5.26
N LYS A 24 11.82 15.00 4.54
CA LYS A 24 12.50 15.87 3.59
C LYS A 24 12.36 17.32 4.07
N GLY A 25 13.35 17.77 4.83
CA GLY A 25 13.32 19.06 5.53
C GLY A 25 12.18 19.11 6.56
N GLU A 26 11.26 20.03 6.35
CA GLU A 26 10.11 20.25 7.25
C GLU A 26 8.92 19.32 6.97
N ARG A 27 8.92 18.59 5.85
CA ARG A 27 7.80 17.72 5.45
C ARG A 27 8.14 16.25 5.62
N VAL A 28 7.14 15.45 5.98
CA VAL A 28 7.22 13.98 5.96
C VAL A 28 6.52 13.48 4.69
N THR A 29 7.24 12.73 3.86
CA THR A 29 6.70 12.11 2.64
C THR A 29 6.77 10.60 2.75
N GLN A 30 5.94 9.90 1.97
CA GLN A 30 5.94 8.44 1.92
C GLN A 30 6.68 7.99 0.65
N LYS A 31 7.69 7.14 0.82
CA LYS A 31 8.38 6.46 -0.29
C LYS A 31 7.89 5.02 -0.39
N ILE A 32 7.51 4.61 -1.59
CA ILE A 32 7.18 3.21 -1.88
C ILE A 32 8.48 2.42 -1.95
N ILE A 33 8.58 1.37 -1.13
CA ILE A 33 9.74 0.48 -1.06
C ILE A 33 9.48 -0.77 -1.89
N ARG A 34 8.28 -1.33 -1.78
CA ARG A 34 7.92 -2.54 -2.52
C ARG A 34 6.43 -2.55 -2.86
N HIS A 35 6.13 -3.03 -4.06
CA HIS A 35 4.78 -3.42 -4.45
C HIS A 35 4.55 -4.88 -4.03
N ILE A 36 3.58 -5.14 -3.17
CA ILE A 36 3.24 -6.51 -2.72
C ILE A 36 2.32 -7.15 -3.76
N GLY A 37 1.24 -6.47 -4.12
CA GLY A 37 0.25 -7.02 -5.05
C GLY A 37 -0.98 -6.13 -5.22
N VAL A 38 -1.93 -6.65 -5.98
CA VAL A 38 -3.26 -6.05 -6.21
C VAL A 38 -4.29 -7.06 -5.73
N ALA A 39 -5.21 -6.61 -4.89
CA ALA A 39 -6.40 -7.36 -4.49
C ALA A 39 -7.62 -6.88 -5.28
N TYR A 40 -8.44 -7.83 -5.70
CA TYR A 40 -9.73 -7.61 -6.36
C TYR A 40 -10.90 -7.79 -5.39
N ASP A 41 -10.71 -8.55 -4.32
CA ASP A 41 -11.69 -8.76 -3.25
C ASP A 41 -11.07 -8.58 -1.85
N GLU A 42 -11.86 -8.79 -0.80
CA GLU A 42 -11.41 -8.62 0.58
C GLU A 42 -10.56 -9.80 1.07
N ASP A 43 -10.81 -11.01 0.58
CA ASP A 43 -10.07 -12.22 0.95
C ASP A 43 -8.62 -12.15 0.42
N GLU A 44 -8.44 -11.73 -0.83
CA GLU A 44 -7.14 -11.46 -1.42
C GLU A 44 -6.40 -10.34 -0.68
N LEU A 45 -7.12 -9.30 -0.27
CA LEU A 45 -6.52 -8.21 0.50
C LEU A 45 -5.96 -8.71 1.84
N GLU A 46 -6.69 -9.58 2.52
CA GLU A 46 -6.25 -10.14 3.79
C GLU A 46 -5.04 -11.06 3.62
N LYS A 47 -5.03 -11.91 2.59
CA LYS A 47 -3.86 -12.72 2.21
C LYS A 47 -2.63 -11.86 1.92
N LEU A 48 -2.79 -10.75 1.18
CA LEU A 48 -1.68 -9.85 0.85
C LEU A 48 -1.17 -9.03 2.05
N LYS A 49 -1.92 -8.93 3.16
CA LYS A 49 -1.46 -8.28 4.39
C LYS A 49 -0.62 -9.21 5.27
N LEU A 50 -0.69 -10.52 5.06
CA LEU A 50 0.07 -11.53 5.82
C LEU A 50 1.47 -11.82 5.23
N LEU A 51 1.77 -11.24 4.06
CA LEU A 51 3.05 -11.36 3.34
C LEU A 51 3.97 -10.16 3.63
#